data_AF-A0A1Y0M5X6-F1
#
_entry.id   AF-A0A1Y0M5X6-F1
#
_cell.length_a   1.000
_cell.length_b   1.000
_cell.length_c   1.000
_cell.angle_alpha   90.00
_cell.angle_beta   90.00
_cell.angle_gamma   90.00
#
_symmetry.space_group_name_H-M   'P 1'
#
loop_
_entity.id
_entity.type
_entity.pdbx_description
1 polymer ?
#
loop_
_entity_poly.entity_id
_entity_poly.type
_entity_poly.pdbx_seq_one_letter_code
_entity_poly.pdbx_strand_id
1 'polypeptide(L)'
;MIKRILGVIFIIISFIFCLGFLQQLTEIIGAFTSDSFGYLIGYTIGSFISLVIALIFFKLGLKLLKNTPKDLEVIDQIEEN
;
A
#
# COMPACT_ATOMS: atom_id res chain seq x y z
N MET A 1 11.43 0.41 -18.21
CA MET A 1 9.96 0.27 -18.27
C MET A 1 9.41 -0.81 -17.32
N ILE A 2 9.86 -2.08 -17.37
CA ILE A 2 9.37 -3.18 -16.50
C ILE A 2 9.42 -2.86 -15.00
N LYS A 3 10.52 -2.29 -14.50
CA LYS A 3 10.65 -1.91 -13.07
C LYS A 3 9.59 -0.88 -12.63
N ARG A 4 9.20 0.03 -13.53
CA ARG A 4 8.20 1.07 -13.29
C ARG A 4 6.79 0.46 -13.22
N ILE A 5 6.49 -0.47 -14.12
CA ILE A 5 5.23 -1.25 -14.12
C ILE A 5 5.11 -2.07 -12.84
N LEU A 6 6.19 -2.78 -12.44
CA LEU A 6 6.22 -3.51 -11.16
C LEU A 6 5.99 -2.59 -9.96
N GLY A 7 6.57 -1.39 -9.97
CA GLY A 7 6.34 -0.39 -8.93
C GLY A 7 4.87 0.01 -8.79
N VAL A 8 4.19 0.25 -9.93
CA VAL A 8 2.74 0.54 -9.95
C VAL A 8 1.93 -0.65 -9.44
N ILE A 9 2.25 -1.88 -9.86
CA ILE A 9 1.58 -3.10 -9.40
C ILE A 9 1.67 -3.24 -7.88
N PHE A 10 2.86 -3.02 -7.29
CA PHE A 10 3.02 -3.08 -5.84
C PHE A 10 2.21 -2.01 -5.10
N ILE A 11 2.08 -0.81 -5.67
CA ILE A 11 1.20 0.23 -5.10
C ILE A 11 -0.26 -0.22 -5.16
N ILE A 12 -0.72 -0.79 -6.27
CA ILE A 12 -2.09 -1.33 -6.39
C ILE A 12 -2.34 -2.43 -5.36
N ILE A 13 -1.41 -3.37 -5.20
CA ILE A 13 -1.51 -4.43 -4.18
C ILE A 13 -1.60 -3.82 -2.78
N SER A 14 -0.78 -2.81 -2.48
CA SER A 14 -0.84 -2.09 -1.20
C SER A 14 -2.23 -1.47 -0.96
N PHE A 15 -2.83 -0.85 -1.97
CA PHE A 15 -4.19 -0.31 -1.86
C PHE A 15 -5.23 -1.38 -1.54
N ILE A 16 -5.13 -2.58 -2.16
CA ILE A 16 -6.03 -3.70 -1.87
C ILE A 16 -5.93 -4.11 -0.40
N PHE A 17 -4.71 -4.26 0.14
CA PHE A 17 -4.52 -4.57 1.56
C PHE A 17 -5.04 -3.44 2.48
N CYS A 18 -4.88 -2.18 2.09
CA CYS A 18 -5.38 -1.04 2.85
C CYS A 18 -6.92 -0.99 2.89
N LEU A 19 -7.58 -1.35 1.78
CA LEU A 19 -9.04 -1.51 1.74
C LEU A 19 -9.51 -2.67 2.62
N GLY A 20 -8.80 -3.81 2.58
CA GLY A 20 -9.07 -4.95 3.47
C GLY A 20 -8.91 -4.61 4.95
N PHE A 21 -7.91 -3.79 5.30
CA PHE A 21 -7.74 -3.22 6.64
C PHE A 21 -8.94 -2.35 7.03
N LEU A 22 -9.39 -1.47 6.13
CA LEU A 22 -10.51 -0.57 6.39
C LEU A 22 -11.82 -1.34 6.64
N GLN A 23 -12.06 -2.41 5.89
CA GLN A 23 -13.19 -3.30 6.12
C GLN A 23 -13.14 -3.93 7.52
N GLN A 24 -11.99 -4.50 7.89
CA GLN A 24 -11.78 -5.11 9.22
C GLN A 24 -11.91 -4.09 10.36
N LEU A 25 -11.54 -2.83 10.13
CA LEU A 25 -11.70 -1.76 11.13
C LEU A 25 -13.16 -1.62 11.59
N THR A 26 -14.11 -1.74 10.66
CA THR A 26 -15.55 -1.69 10.95
C THR A 26 -15.97 -2.84 11.86
N GLU A 27 -15.45 -4.03 11.62
CA GLU A 27 -15.73 -5.23 12.43
C GLU A 27 -15.08 -5.12 13.82
N ILE A 28 -13.88 -4.54 13.93
CA ILE A 28 -13.23 -4.26 15.22
C ILE A 28 -14.08 -3.29 16.04
N ILE A 29 -14.58 -2.21 15.45
CA ILE A 29 -15.44 -1.24 16.13
C ILE A 29 -16.73 -1.91 16.60
N GLY A 30 -17.35 -2.75 15.76
CA GLY A 30 -18.54 -3.52 16.16
C GLY A 30 -18.26 -4.50 17.30
N ALA A 31 -17.14 -5.23 17.24
CA ALA A 31 -16.72 -6.18 18.27
C ALA A 31 -16.36 -5.50 19.59
N PHE A 32 -15.88 -4.25 19.58
CA PHE A 32 -15.64 -3.46 20.79
C PHE A 32 -16.93 -3.19 21.59
N THR A 33 -18.07 -3.19 20.91
CA THR A 33 -19.38 -2.94 21.52
C THR A 33 -20.12 -4.22 21.93
N SER A 34 -19.54 -5.40 21.70
CA SER A 34 -20.12 -6.70 22.05
C SER A 34 -19.20 -7.49 22.98
N ASP A 35 -19.74 -8.48 23.72
CA ASP A 35 -18.96 -9.36 24.61
C ASP A 35 -18.02 -10.35 23.86
N SER A 36 -17.71 -10.09 22.59
CA SER A 36 -16.97 -11.00 21.70
C SER A 36 -15.46 -10.73 21.72
N PHE A 37 -14.85 -10.80 22.91
CA PHE A 37 -13.44 -10.46 23.13
C PHE A 37 -12.44 -11.27 22.28
N GLY A 38 -12.74 -12.56 22.04
CA GLY A 38 -11.89 -13.42 21.19
C GLY A 38 -11.89 -13.01 19.71
N TYR A 39 -13.05 -12.62 19.19
CA TYR A 39 -13.16 -12.08 17.84
C TYR A 39 -12.42 -10.75 17.70
N LEU A 40 -12.54 -9.88 18.71
CA LEU A 40 -11.86 -8.59 18.73
C LEU A 40 -10.33 -8.73 18.57
N ILE A 41 -9.71 -9.66 19.32
CA ILE A 41 -8.27 -9.92 19.24
C ILE A 41 -7.89 -10.42 17.84
N GLY A 42 -8.63 -11.38 17.29
CA GLY A 42 -8.36 -11.94 15.97
C GLY A 42 -8.40 -10.89 14.86
N TYR A 43 -9.46 -10.06 14.84
CA TYR A 43 -9.57 -8.97 13.87
C TYR A 43 -8.49 -7.92 14.06
N THR A 44 -8.15 -7.56 15.29
CA THR A 44 -7.10 -6.57 15.56
C THR A 44 -5.75 -7.04 15.05
N ILE A 45 -5.38 -8.30 15.31
CA ILE A 45 -4.11 -8.87 14.85
C ILE A 45 -4.09 -8.99 13.32
N GLY A 46 -5.15 -9.53 12.71
CA GLY A 46 -5.25 -9.68 11.25
C GLY A 46 -5.19 -8.33 10.52
N SER A 47 -5.86 -7.33 11.09
CA SER A 47 -5.86 -5.96 10.61
C SER A 47 -4.46 -5.36 10.68
N PHE A 48 -3.75 -5.52 11.79
CA PHE A 48 -2.38 -5.04 11.94
C PHE A 48 -1.42 -5.69 10.95
N ILE A 49 -1.53 -7.01 10.74
CA ILE A 49 -0.74 -7.74 9.74
C ILE A 49 -1.02 -7.20 8.33
N SER A 50 -2.29 -6.99 7.99
CA SER A 50 -2.69 -6.45 6.68
C SER A 50 -2.10 -5.06 6.45
N LEU A 51 -2.10 -4.21 7.48
CA LEU A 51 -1.51 -2.88 7.43
C LEU A 51 0.02 -2.93 7.22
N VAL A 52 0.72 -3.79 7.97
CA VAL A 52 2.18 -3.97 7.82
C VAL A 52 2.53 -4.43 6.41
N ILE A 53 1.79 -5.40 5.87
CA ILE A 53 1.96 -5.88 4.49
C ILE A 53 1.73 -4.75 3.49
N ALA A 54 0.65 -3.97 3.65
CA ALA A 54 0.34 -2.83 2.79
C ALA A 54 1.51 -1.82 2.76
N LEU A 55 2.06 -1.47 3.92
CA LEU A 55 3.17 -0.53 4.04
C LEU A 55 4.46 -1.04 3.37
N ILE A 56 4.76 -2.33 3.51
CA ILE A 56 5.92 -2.95 2.85
C ILE A 56 5.79 -2.85 1.33
N PHE A 57 4.64 -3.24 0.79
CA PHE A 57 4.38 -3.18 -0.65
C PHE A 57 4.42 -1.74 -1.17
N PHE A 58 3.85 -0.79 -0.43
CA PHE A 58 3.90 0.62 -0.80
C PHE A 58 5.34 1.14 -0.87
N LYS A 59 6.15 0.83 0.15
CA LYS A 59 7.55 1.23 0.22
C LYS A 59 8.38 0.62 -0.92
N LEU A 60 8.15 -0.66 -1.24
CA LEU A 60 8.78 -1.33 -2.37
C LEU A 60 8.36 -0.71 -3.71
N GLY A 61 7.07 -0.43 -3.88
CA GLY A 61 6.53 0.23 -5.06
C GLY A 61 7.17 1.60 -5.30
N LEU A 62 7.23 2.44 -4.26
CA LEU A 62 7.91 3.75 -4.33
C LEU A 62 9.40 3.64 -4.62
N LYS A 63 10.11 2.68 -4.01
CA LYS A 63 11.55 2.47 -4.26
C LYS A 63 11.81 2.11 -5.73
N LEU A 64 10.96 1.29 -6.33
CA LEU A 64 11.08 0.88 -7.74
C LEU A 64 10.75 2.02 -8.70
N LEU A 65 9.79 2.89 -8.34
CA LEU A 65 9.48 4.08 -9.12
C LEU A 65 10.61 5.13 -9.06
N LYS A 66 11.19 5.36 -7.88
CA LYS A 66 12.29 6.34 -7.68
C LYS A 66 13.60 5.96 -8.36
N ASN A 67 13.88 4.66 -8.50
CA ASN A 67 15.13 4.18 -9.12
C ASN A 67 15.07 4.11 -10.66
N THR A 68 14.08 4.75 -11.29
CA THR A 68 14.07 4.90 -12.74
C THR A 68 14.87 6.16 -13.07
N PRO A 69 15.95 6.09 -13.86
CA PRO A 69 16.68 7.28 -14.26
C PRO A 69 15.72 8.28 -14.90
N LYS A 70 15.90 9.55 -14.55
CA LYS A 70 15.15 10.68 -15.11
C LYS A 70 15.53 10.81 -16.59
N ASP A 71 14.88 10.06 -17.47
CA ASP A 71 14.89 10.36 -18.91
C ASP A 71 14.01 11.60 -19.23
N LEU A 72 13.72 12.45 -18.23
CA LEU A 72 12.96 13.69 -18.35
C LEU A 72 13.87 14.93 -18.50
N GLU A 73 15.19 14.79 -18.34
CA GLU A 73 16.13 15.91 -18.58
C GLU A 73 16.35 16.20 -20.08
N VAL A 74 15.82 15.39 -21.00
CA VAL A 74 15.93 15.62 -22.45
C VAL A 74 14.88 16.60 -22.97
N ILE A 75 13.79 16.84 -22.23
CA ILE A 75 12.77 17.82 -22.65
C ILE A 75 13.25 19.25 -22.46
N ASP A 76 14.03 19.52 -21.39
CA ASP A 76 14.62 20.84 -21.13
C ASP A 76 15.73 21.21 -22.15
N GLN A 77 16.24 20.25 -22.93
CA GLN A 77 17.24 20.49 -23.99
C GLN A 77 16.62 20.77 -25.38
N ILE A 78 15.31 20.55 -25.55
CA ILE A 78 14.61 20.84 -26.82
C ILE A 78 14.12 22.30 -26.85
N GLU A 79 14.02 22.96 -25.70
CA GLU A 79 13.66 24.38 -25.62
C GLU A 79 14.84 25.32 -25.91
N GLU A 80 16.07 24.79 -25.98
CA GLU A 80 17.31 25.54 -26.22
C GLU A 80 17.86 25.45 -27.67
N ASN A 81 17.13 24.83 -28.61
CA ASN A 81 17.42 24.86 -30.06
C ASN A 81 16.28 25.50 -30.86
#